data_AF-A0AAE7ZPP2-F1
#
_entry.id   AF-A0AAE7ZPP2-F1
#
_cell.length_a   1.000
_cell.length_b   1.000
_cell.length_c   1.000
_cell.angle_alpha   90.00
_cell.angle_beta   90.00
_cell.angle_gamma   90.00
#
_symmetry.space_group_name_H-M   'P 1'
#
loop_
_entity.id
_entity.type
_entity.pdbx_description
1 polymer ?
#
loop_
_entity_poly.entity_id
_entity_poly.type
_entity_poly.pdbx_seq_one_letter_code
_entity_poly.pdbx_strand_id
1 'polypeptide(L)' 'MEKLRTYKDFSTLAVEMERAGAWATAEAAWQRAAIVARKSENEEWALNRQKMCAHYVKNPSRRPEVKHG' A
#
# COMPACT_ATOMS: atom_id res chain seq x y z
N MET A 1 -11.17 -14.96 9.87
CA MET A 1 -10.42 -13.80 9.35
C MET A 1 -9.10 -13.70 10.09
N GLU A 2 -8.00 -14.11 9.45
CA GLU A 2 -6.66 -13.93 10.01
C GLU A 2 -6.41 -12.43 10.19
N LYS A 3 -6.08 -12.00 11.41
CA LYS A 3 -5.76 -10.59 11.67
C LYS A 3 -4.39 -10.34 11.04
N LEU A 4 -4.31 -9.40 10.09
CA LEU A 4 -3.05 -8.88 9.58
C LEU A 4 -2.24 -8.34 10.76
N ARG A 5 -1.05 -8.89 11.01
CA ARG A 5 -0.23 -8.52 12.18
C ARG A 5 1.22 -8.21 11.80
N THR A 6 1.69 -8.73 10.68
CA THR A 6 3.08 -8.59 10.26
C THR A 6 3.21 -7.59 9.11
N TYR A 7 4.43 -7.08 8.93
CA TYR A 7 4.78 -6.29 7.76
C TYR A 7 4.39 -7.00 6.46
N LYS A 8 4.66 -8.31 6.37
CA LYS A 8 4.36 -9.12 5.19
C LYS A 8 2.88 -9.09 4.88
N ASP A 9 2.02 -9.30 5.88
CA ASP A 9 0.58 -9.30 5.71
C ASP A 9 0.05 -7.97 5.17
N PHE A 10 0.49 -6.85 5.78
CA PHE A 10 0.08 -5.51 5.33
C PHE A 10 0.65 -5.16 3.95
N SER A 11 1.90 -5.53 3.67
CA SER A 11 2.53 -5.27 2.38
C SER A 11 1.89 -6.07 1.25
N THR A 12 1.50 -7.33 1.49
CA THR A 12 0.77 -8.16 0.54
C THR A 12 -0.60 -7.56 0.25
N LEU A 13 -1.36 -7.22 1.31
CA LEU A 13 -2.66 -6.56 1.14
C LEU A 13 -2.51 -5.25 0.34
N ALA A 14 -1.51 -4.43 0.66
CA ALA A 14 -1.32 -3.16 -0.02
C ALA A 14 -1.07 -3.35 -1.52
N VAL A 15 -0.24 -4.32 -1.91
CA VAL A 15 0.00 -4.66 -3.32
C VAL A 15 -1.27 -5.16 -4.02
N GLU A 16 -2.08 -6.00 -3.35
CA GLU A 16 -3.37 -6.44 -3.89
C GLU A 16 -4.31 -5.26 -4.13
N MET A 17 -4.36 -4.31 -3.19
CA MET A 17 -5.20 -3.12 -3.30
C MET A 17 -4.72 -2.17 -4.41
N GLU A 18 -3.41 -2.02 -4.61
CA GLU A 18 -2.88 -1.26 -5.75
C GLU A 18 -3.28 -1.89 -7.08
N ARG A 19 -3.17 -3.22 -7.20
CA ARG A 19 -3.58 -3.98 -8.40
C ARG A 19 -5.08 -3.94 -8.63
N ALA A 20 -5.88 -3.75 -7.58
CA ALA A 20 -7.32 -3.56 -7.69
C ALA A 20 -7.71 -2.09 -7.97
N GLY A 21 -6.74 -1.15 -7.97
CA GLY A 21 -7.00 0.28 -8.10
C GLY A 21 -7.61 0.92 -6.84
N ALA A 22 -7.63 0.19 -5.73
CA ALA A 22 -8.13 0.65 -4.44
C ALA A 22 -7.07 1.48 -3.69
N TRP A 23 -6.63 2.59 -4.30
CA TRP A 23 -5.48 3.38 -3.84
C TRP A 23 -5.59 3.91 -2.40
N ALA A 24 -6.79 4.25 -1.93
CA ALA A 24 -7.00 4.71 -0.55
C ALA A 24 -6.79 3.57 0.47
N THR A 25 -7.26 2.37 0.14
CA THR A 25 -7.04 1.18 0.96
C THR A 25 -5.57 0.76 0.92
N ALA A 26 -4.92 0.86 -0.25
CA ALA A 26 -3.49 0.61 -0.40
C ALA A 26 -2.64 1.57 0.42
N GLU A 27 -2.98 2.87 0.43
CA GLU A 27 -2.32 3.88 1.26
C GLU A 27 -2.36 3.50 2.75
N ALA A 28 -3.55 3.18 3.27
CA ALA A 28 -3.72 2.80 4.66
C ALA A 28 -2.98 1.50 5.01
N ALA A 29 -2.95 0.53 4.09
CA ALA A 29 -2.22 -0.72 4.28
C ALA A 29 -0.70 -0.50 4.30
N TRP A 30 -0.16 0.33 3.40
CA TRP A 30 1.27 0.70 3.42
C TRP A 30 1.66 1.50 4.67
N GLN A 31 0.79 2.40 5.14
CA GLN A 31 1.02 3.10 6.40
C GLN A 31 1.15 2.12 7.57
N ARG A 32 0.25 1.13 7.66
CA ARG A 32 0.33 0.08 8.70
C ARG A 32 1.56 -0.79 8.53
N ALA A 33 1.94 -1.13 7.30
CA ALA A 33 3.17 -1.85 7.01
C ALA A 33 4.40 -1.10 7.55
N ALA A 34 4.50 0.20 7.30
CA ALA A 34 5.59 1.03 7.82
C ALA A 34 5.67 0.99 9.36
N ILE A 35 4.52 1.11 10.05
CA ILE A 35 4.46 1.08 11.52
C ILE A 35 4.94 -0.26 12.10
N VAL A 36 4.65 -1.38 11.46
CA VAL A 36 5.02 -2.72 11.97
C VAL A 36 6.36 -3.23 11.41
N ALA A 37 7.01 -2.48 10.53
CA ALA A 37 8.29 -2.85 9.97
C ALA A 37 9.36 -2.82 11.07
N ARG A 38 10.12 -3.92 11.18
CA ARG A 38 11.25 -4.02 12.12
C ARG A 38 12.58 -3.59 11.51
N LYS A 39 12.64 -3.51 10.17
CA LYS A 39 13.82 -3.12 9.40
C LYS A 39 13.54 -1.76 8.78
N SER A 40 14.50 -0.85 8.89
CA SER A 40 14.41 0.50 8.33
C SER A 40 14.17 0.47 6.81
N GLU A 41 14.80 -0.45 6.08
CA GLU A 41 14.58 -0.62 4.63
C GLU A 41 13.11 -0.92 4.28
N ASN A 42 12.45 -1.74 5.08
CA ASN A 42 11.05 -2.10 4.88
C ASN A 42 10.12 -0.93 5.25
N GLU A 43 10.46 -0.21 6.32
CA GLU A 43 9.73 1.00 6.72
C GLU A 43 9.82 2.06 5.62
N GLU A 44 11.03 2.35 5.13
CA GLU A 44 11.27 3.33 4.07
C GLU A 44 10.54 2.96 2.78
N TRP A 45 10.62 1.68 2.38
CA TRP A 45 9.87 1.17 1.24
C TRP A 45 8.37 1.40 1.40
N ALA A 46 7.80 1.03 2.55
CA ALA A 46 6.38 1.20 2.82
C ALA A 46 5.96 2.68 2.87
N LEU A 47 6.77 3.57 3.44
CA LEU A 47 6.51 5.01 3.46
C LEU A 47 6.54 5.61 2.04
N ASN A 48 7.50 5.21 1.21
CA ASN A 48 7.57 5.67 -0.17
C ASN A 48 6.36 5.21 -0.99
N ARG A 49 5.91 3.97 -0.78
CA ARG A 49 4.71 3.43 -1.43
C ARG A 49 3.42 4.04 -0.89
N GLN A 50 3.36 4.34 0.40
CA GLN A 50 2.26 5.11 1.00
C GLN A 50 2.13 6.49 0.35
N LYS A 51 3.24 7.23 0.20
CA LYS A 51 3.24 8.54 -0.48
C LYS A 51 2.79 8.45 -1.94
N MET A 52 3.22 7.41 -2.65
CA MET A 52 2.77 7.15 -4.03
C MET A 52 1.27 6.89 -4.08
N CYS A 53 0.73 6.03 -3.20
CA CYS A 53 -0.69 5.76 -3.12
C CYS A 53 -1.49 7.03 -2.79
N ALA A 54 -1.02 7.82 -1.82
CA ALA A 54 -1.61 9.11 -1.45
C ALA A 54 -1.64 10.09 -2.63
N HIS A 55 -0.60 10.09 -3.47
CA HIS A 55 -0.58 10.88 -4.70
C HIS A 55 -1.72 10.49 -5.65
N TYR A 56 -1.95 9.19 -5.87
CA TYR A 56 -3.01 8.68 -6.74
C TYR A 56 -4.42 8.79 -6.13
N VAL A 57 -4.53 8.81 -4.80
CA VAL A 57 -5.78 9.16 -4.12
C VAL A 57 -6.13 10.62 -4.40
N LYS A 58 -5.17 11.54 -4.24
CA LYS A 58 -5.34 12.98 -4.49
C LYS A 58 -5.50 13.33 -5.96
N ASN A 59 -4.90 12.54 -6.86
CA ASN A 59 -4.91 12.79 -8.30
C ASN A 59 -5.49 11.58 -9.06
N PRO A 60 -6.82 11.36 -9.03
CA PRO A 60 -7.42 10.19 -9.67
C PRO A 60 -7.18 10.10 -11.18
N SER A 61 -7.07 11.23 -11.86
CA SER A 61 -6.79 11.30 -13.31
C SER A 61 -5.38 10.85 -13.69
N ARG A 62 -4.46 10.73 -12.72
CA ARG A 62 -3.08 10.27 -12.92
C ARG A 62 -2.87 8.82 -12.51
N ARG A 63 -3.93 8.11 -12.12
CA ARG A 63 -3.85 6.70 -11.75
C ARG A 63 -3.36 5.89 -12.96
N PRO A 64 -2.42 4.96 -12.76
CA PRO A 64 -2.05 4.05 -13.84
C PRO A 64 -3.26 3.22 -14.25
N GLU A 65 -3.33 2.85 -15.53
CA GLU A 65 -4.34 1.91 -16.00
C GLU A 65 -4.22 0.59 -15.25
N VAL A 66 -5.28 0.24 -14.53
CA VAL A 66 -5.37 -1.02 -13.82
C VAL A 66 -5.95 -2.05 -14.78
N LYS A 67 -5.10 -2.91 -15.34
CA LYS A 67 -5.56 -4.01 -16.20
C LYS A 67 -6.25 -5.05 -15.32
N HIS A 68 -7.57 -5.07 -15.36
CA HIS A 68 -8.36 -6.21 -14.92
C HIS A 68 -8.20 -7.29 -16.00
N GLY A 69 -7.32 -8.25 -15.74
CA GLY A 69 -7.17 -9.44 -16.60
C GLY A 69 -8.42 -10.29 -16.63
#